data_AF-A0A1M5X2J1-F1
#
_entry.id   AF-A0A1M5X2J1-F1
#
_cell.length_a   1.000
_cell.length_b   1.000
_cell.length_c   1.000
_cell.angle_alpha   90.00
_cell.angle_beta   90.00
_cell.angle_gamma   90.00
#
_symmetry.space_group_name_H-M   'P 1'
#
loop_
_entity.id
_entity.type
_entity.pdbx_description
1 polymer ?
#
loop_
_entity_poly.entity_id
_entity_poly.type
_entity_poly.pdbx_seq_one_letter_code
_entity_poly.pdbx_strand_id
1 'polypeptide(L)'
;MGAGKRLLILLLAALALPAAAVPSHQLCRLDQLTLCRHELPSNWQQVLTQLWPGELEQSVSQALAGQGGVTLLSEQDALILLDPQSLQRQHVILLGNQLIERPPLRNFRSTYYHEIGHVATRHSPWLEQLRQPLWPHHWAEEVLADLYLFWHLLREGAEAEELWMQVHLRNISLIQARPDWTHWTTPVTAPLLCDFKRLEFLAERPLEPFLDAVLSGSQDWPLSAYRRLGQRQFALTPPSVAQPYLAQPHRAHWAALLQPTFQWMGVDLERYYGQQHLPVAASVCSVINE
;
A
#
# COMPACT_ATOMS: atom_id res chain seq x y z
N MET A 1 -69.13 -14.53 -15.97
CA MET A 1 -68.01 -15.37 -15.46
C MET A 1 -66.71 -14.69 -15.87
N GLY A 2 -66.12 -13.89 -14.99
CA GLY A 2 -64.88 -13.16 -15.25
C GLY A 2 -63.95 -13.34 -14.06
N ALA A 3 -62.90 -14.13 -14.25
CA ALA A 3 -61.96 -14.53 -13.22
C ALA A 3 -61.09 -13.34 -12.79
N GLY A 4 -61.26 -12.88 -11.55
CA GLY A 4 -60.38 -11.93 -10.90
C GLY A 4 -59.06 -12.60 -10.54
N LYS A 5 -58.00 -12.31 -11.29
CA LYS A 5 -56.61 -12.63 -10.89
C LYS A 5 -56.16 -11.61 -9.85
N ARG A 6 -56.14 -12.02 -8.59
CA ARG A 6 -55.47 -11.29 -7.51
C ARG A 6 -53.95 -11.42 -7.71
N LEU A 7 -53.32 -10.29 -8.05
CA LEU A 7 -51.87 -10.17 -8.15
C LEU A 7 -51.30 -10.19 -6.73
N LEU A 8 -50.56 -11.24 -6.40
CA LEU A 8 -49.83 -11.39 -5.14
C LEU A 8 -48.54 -10.58 -5.25
N ILE A 9 -48.47 -9.42 -4.60
CA ILE A 9 -47.23 -8.65 -4.47
C ILE A 9 -46.40 -9.30 -3.36
N LEU A 10 -45.38 -10.06 -3.74
CA LEU A 10 -44.34 -10.55 -2.83
C LEU A 10 -43.42 -9.38 -2.48
N LEU A 11 -43.55 -8.87 -1.25
CA LEU A 11 -42.52 -8.04 -0.62
C LEU A 11 -41.28 -8.91 -0.36
N LEU A 12 -40.29 -8.83 -1.25
CA LEU A 12 -38.92 -9.23 -0.94
C LEU A 12 -38.33 -8.16 -0.02
N ALA A 13 -38.38 -8.41 1.29
CA ALA A 13 -37.55 -7.71 2.24
C ALA A 13 -36.09 -8.14 1.98
N ALA A 14 -35.35 -7.29 1.26
CA ALA A 14 -33.91 -7.43 1.13
C ALA A 14 -33.30 -7.30 2.53
N LEU A 15 -32.89 -8.44 3.11
CA LEU A 15 -31.98 -8.49 4.24
C LEU A 15 -30.63 -7.94 3.74
N ALA A 16 -30.48 -6.62 3.80
CA ALA A 16 -29.17 -6.00 3.72
C ALA A 16 -28.39 -6.48 4.93
N LEU A 17 -27.47 -7.42 4.72
CA LEU A 17 -26.41 -7.71 5.68
C LEU A 17 -25.76 -6.37 6.02
N PRO A 18 -25.54 -6.05 7.31
CA PRO A 18 -24.84 -4.85 7.67
C PRO A 18 -23.45 -4.94 7.06
N ALA A 19 -23.19 -4.15 6.01
CA ALA A 19 -21.83 -3.86 5.63
C ALA A 19 -21.15 -3.36 6.91
N ALA A 20 -20.09 -4.03 7.35
CA ALA A 20 -19.34 -3.59 8.52
C ALA A 20 -18.96 -2.12 8.26
N ALA A 21 -19.61 -1.21 8.98
CA ALA A 21 -19.36 0.20 8.81
C ALA A 21 -17.92 0.44 9.21
N VAL A 22 -17.16 1.13 8.36
CA VAL A 22 -15.81 1.59 8.71
C VAL A 22 -15.93 2.34 10.05
N PRO A 23 -15.11 2.00 11.06
CA PRO A 23 -15.12 2.71 12.34
C PRO A 23 -15.08 4.21 12.12
N SER A 24 -15.75 4.98 12.98
CA SER A 24 -15.73 6.44 12.87
C SER A 24 -14.30 6.95 12.93
N HIS A 25 -13.92 7.78 11.96
CA HIS A 25 -12.62 8.41 11.90
C HIS A 25 -12.74 9.93 11.80
N GLN A 26 -11.73 10.62 12.32
CA GLN A 26 -11.53 12.05 12.15
C GLN A 26 -10.35 12.28 11.22
N LEU A 27 -10.39 13.37 10.45
CA LEU A 27 -9.35 13.74 9.51
C LEU A 27 -8.82 15.12 9.84
N CYS A 28 -7.51 15.22 10.06
CA CYS A 28 -6.81 16.49 10.17
C CYS A 28 -5.76 16.64 9.07
N ARG A 29 -5.75 17.82 8.44
CA ARG A 29 -4.61 18.22 7.61
C ARG A 29 -3.59 18.96 8.46
N LEU A 30 -2.30 18.68 8.25
CA LEU A 30 -1.24 19.29 9.05
C LEU A 30 -1.14 20.80 8.88
N ASP A 31 -1.48 21.34 7.70
CA ASP A 31 -1.52 22.78 7.45
C ASP A 31 -2.70 23.50 8.15
N GLN A 32 -3.59 22.74 8.78
CA GLN A 32 -4.73 23.22 9.57
C GLN A 32 -4.77 22.55 10.95
N LEU A 33 -3.65 22.00 11.43
CA LEU A 33 -3.62 21.15 12.61
C LEU A 33 -4.13 21.86 13.87
N THR A 34 -3.77 23.13 14.07
CA THR A 34 -4.26 23.93 15.21
C THR A 34 -5.78 24.05 15.20
N LEU A 35 -6.39 24.40 14.06
CA LEU A 35 -7.85 24.49 13.94
C LEU A 35 -8.50 23.12 14.14
N CYS A 36 -8.00 22.10 13.46
CA CYS A 36 -8.52 20.74 13.56
C CYS A 36 -8.49 20.23 15.00
N ARG A 37 -7.39 20.46 15.74
CA ARG A 37 -7.26 20.05 17.14
C ARG A 37 -8.37 20.62 18.03
N HIS A 38 -8.80 21.85 17.81
CA HIS A 38 -9.88 22.46 18.59
C HIS A 38 -11.24 21.81 18.32
N GLU A 39 -11.42 21.24 17.13
CA GLU A 39 -12.64 20.53 16.72
C GLU A 39 -12.60 19.05 17.08
N LEU A 40 -11.41 18.49 17.34
CA LEU A 40 -11.27 17.09 17.73
C LEU A 40 -11.91 16.81 19.09
N PRO A 41 -12.51 15.62 19.27
CA PRO A 41 -12.92 15.12 20.57
C PRO A 41 -11.79 15.17 21.62
N SER A 42 -12.15 15.35 22.89
CA SER A 42 -11.18 15.57 23.97
C SER A 42 -10.17 14.44 24.15
N ASN A 43 -10.56 13.19 23.84
CA ASN A 43 -9.64 12.04 23.82
C ASN A 43 -8.51 12.24 22.81
N TRP A 44 -8.80 12.66 21.58
CA TRP A 44 -7.77 12.91 20.58
C TRP A 44 -6.89 14.10 20.93
N GLN A 45 -7.46 15.16 21.51
CA GLN A 45 -6.65 16.29 21.99
C GLN A 45 -5.62 15.84 23.04
N GLN A 46 -6.02 14.93 23.95
CA GLN A 46 -5.13 14.35 24.95
C GLN A 46 -4.06 13.46 24.32
N VAL A 47 -4.44 12.55 23.40
CA VAL A 47 -3.51 11.67 22.69
C VAL A 47 -2.45 12.47 21.93
N LEU A 48 -2.86 13.49 21.17
CA LEU A 48 -1.92 14.36 20.44
C LEU A 48 -0.94 15.06 21.39
N THR A 49 -1.43 15.54 22.53
CA THR A 49 -0.59 16.22 23.54
C THR A 49 0.40 15.25 24.21
N GLN A 50 0.01 13.99 24.39
CA GLN A 50 0.87 12.96 25.00
C GLN A 50 1.95 12.46 24.03
N LEU A 51 1.59 12.21 22.77
CA LEU A 51 2.52 11.72 21.75
C LEU A 51 3.52 12.80 21.34
N TRP A 52 3.08 14.06 21.28
CA TRP A 52 3.87 15.19 20.80
C TRP A 52 3.82 16.37 21.77
N PRO A 53 4.53 16.29 22.91
CA PRO A 53 4.61 17.40 23.84
C PRO A 53 5.33 18.61 23.21
N GLY A 54 4.89 19.83 23.54
CA GLY A 54 5.45 21.08 23.04
C GLY A 54 4.63 21.72 21.91
N GLU A 55 5.31 22.41 21.00
CA GLU A 55 4.70 23.05 19.83
C GLU A 55 4.21 21.98 18.84
N LEU A 56 2.91 21.69 18.91
CA LEU A 56 2.29 20.54 18.25
C LEU A 56 2.58 20.50 16.74
N GLU A 57 2.45 21.63 16.04
CA GLU A 57 2.68 21.68 14.58
C GLU A 57 4.11 21.29 14.23
N GLN A 58 5.10 21.80 14.97
CA GLN A 58 6.50 21.47 14.74
C GLN A 58 6.77 20.00 15.07
N SER A 59 6.30 19.51 16.23
CA SER A 59 6.52 18.14 16.66
C SER A 59 5.88 17.12 15.72
N VAL A 60 4.65 17.38 15.28
CA VAL A 60 3.92 16.52 14.34
C VAL A 60 4.55 16.58 12.95
N SER A 61 4.88 17.77 12.44
CA SER A 61 5.55 17.91 11.14
C SER A 61 6.90 17.18 11.10
N GLN A 62 7.67 17.23 12.19
CA GLN A 62 8.93 16.49 12.29
C GLN A 62 8.71 14.97 12.39
N ALA A 63 7.74 14.53 13.19
CA ALA A 63 7.43 13.11 13.36
C ALA A 63 6.90 12.47 12.07
N LEU A 64 6.17 13.24 11.26
CA LEU A 64 5.57 12.80 10.00
C LEU A 64 6.41 13.21 8.78
N ALA A 65 7.62 13.72 8.99
CA ALA A 65 8.46 14.24 7.91
C ALA A 65 8.69 13.17 6.82
N GLY A 66 8.17 13.43 5.62
CA GLY A 66 8.28 12.52 4.47
C GLY A 66 7.20 11.45 4.38
N GLN A 67 6.32 11.36 5.38
CA GLN A 67 5.09 10.59 5.33
C GLN A 67 3.98 11.43 4.66
N GLY A 68 3.20 10.82 3.76
CA GLY A 68 2.05 11.51 3.17
C GLY A 68 0.87 11.62 4.12
N GLY A 69 0.75 10.65 5.03
CA GLY A 69 -0.28 10.54 6.04
C GLY A 69 0.14 9.59 7.16
N VAL A 70 -0.65 9.56 8.22
CA VAL A 70 -0.56 8.55 9.28
C VAL A 70 -1.94 8.34 9.90
N THR A 71 -2.18 7.14 10.39
CA THR A 71 -3.37 6.77 11.15
C THR A 71 -3.01 6.50 12.60
N LEU A 72 -3.66 7.21 13.51
CA LEU A 72 -3.67 6.88 14.93
C LEU A 72 -4.95 6.12 15.24
N LEU A 73 -4.81 4.96 15.88
CA LEU A 73 -5.93 4.10 16.25
C LEU A 73 -6.19 4.18 17.75
N SER A 74 -7.46 4.28 18.13
CA SER A 74 -7.93 4.02 19.50
C SER A 74 -8.83 2.78 19.50
N GLU A 75 -9.32 2.32 20.66
CA GLU A 75 -10.28 1.20 20.71
C GLU A 75 -11.55 1.44 19.87
N GLN A 76 -12.03 2.69 19.80
CA GLN A 76 -13.38 3.01 19.28
C GLN A 76 -13.37 3.92 18.06
N ASP A 77 -12.27 4.63 17.80
CA ASP A 77 -12.16 5.60 16.71
C ASP A 77 -10.74 5.62 16.11
N ALA A 78 -10.58 6.43 15.07
CA ALA A 78 -9.28 6.69 14.44
C ALA A 78 -9.11 8.18 14.15
N LEU A 79 -7.87 8.64 14.17
CA LEU A 79 -7.47 9.97 13.71
C LEU A 79 -6.46 9.82 12.58
N ILE A 80 -6.85 10.31 11.40
CA ILE A 80 -5.98 10.36 10.23
C ILE A 80 -5.37 11.77 10.17
N LEU A 81 -4.04 11.82 10.09
CA LEU A 81 -3.29 13.05 9.89
C LEU A 81 -2.71 13.02 8.47
N LEU A 82 -3.00 14.01 7.64
CA LEU A 82 -2.44 14.11 6.29
C LEU A 82 -1.53 15.33 6.17
N ASP A 83 -0.40 15.17 5.48
CA ASP A 83 0.54 16.25 5.20
C ASP A 83 0.46 16.70 3.72
N PRO A 84 -0.29 17.77 3.40
CA PRO A 84 -0.39 18.24 2.02
C PRO A 84 0.94 18.60 1.37
N GLN A 85 1.95 19.01 2.16
CA GLN A 85 3.26 19.37 1.61
C GLN A 85 4.01 18.14 1.13
N SER A 86 3.99 17.06 1.91
CA SER A 86 4.61 15.78 1.53
C SER A 86 3.92 15.13 0.31
N LEU A 87 2.63 15.38 0.10
CA LEU A 87 1.91 14.90 -1.09
C LEU A 87 2.39 15.57 -2.39
N GLN A 88 2.93 16.79 -2.33
CA GLN A 88 3.41 17.53 -3.50
C GLN A 88 4.92 17.35 -3.75
N ARG A 89 5.60 16.58 -2.88
CA ARG A 89 7.05 16.40 -2.98
C ARG A 89 7.41 15.48 -4.15
N GLN A 90 8.33 15.95 -4.99
CA GLN A 90 8.94 15.13 -6.04
C GLN A 90 9.76 13.99 -5.43
N HIS A 91 9.81 12.86 -6.13
CA HIS A 91 10.65 11.74 -5.74
C HIS A 91 12.05 11.95 -6.30
N VAL A 92 13.03 11.99 -5.41
CA VAL A 92 14.45 12.05 -5.75
C VAL A 92 15.06 10.70 -5.40
N ILE A 93 15.46 9.94 -6.43
CA ILE A 93 15.97 8.58 -6.28
C ILE A 93 17.45 8.56 -6.68
N LEU A 94 18.30 8.02 -5.81
CA LEU A 94 19.68 7.67 -6.15
C LEU A 94 19.74 6.19 -6.48
N LEU A 95 19.98 5.86 -7.76
CA LEU A 95 20.08 4.48 -8.23
C LEU A 95 21.43 4.25 -8.91
N GLY A 96 22.29 3.46 -8.29
CA GLY A 96 23.70 3.37 -8.71
C GLY A 96 24.36 4.74 -8.64
N ASN A 97 24.82 5.26 -9.77
CA ASN A 97 25.46 6.58 -9.87
C ASN A 97 24.56 7.63 -10.55
N GLN A 98 23.24 7.38 -10.62
CA GLN A 98 22.28 8.27 -11.26
C GLN A 98 21.33 8.90 -10.23
N LEU A 99 21.16 10.22 -10.33
CA LEU A 99 20.12 10.96 -9.64
C LEU A 99 18.91 11.08 -10.57
N ILE A 100 17.77 10.52 -10.17
CA ILE A 100 16.55 10.48 -10.96
C ILE A 100 15.48 11.26 -10.21
N GLU A 101 14.92 12.27 -10.86
CA GLU A 101 13.79 13.04 -10.33
C GLU A 101 12.50 12.61 -11.03
N ARG A 102 11.42 12.48 -10.25
CA ARG A 102 10.11 12.09 -10.74
C ARG A 102 8.98 12.89 -10.11
N PRO A 103 7.86 13.06 -10.83
CA PRO A 103 6.67 13.70 -10.28
C PRO A 103 6.17 13.01 -9.00
N PRO A 104 5.40 13.72 -8.16
CA PRO A 104 4.75 13.11 -7.01
C PRO A 104 3.85 11.95 -7.44
N LEU A 105 3.98 10.80 -6.76
CA LEU A 105 3.07 9.64 -6.91
C LEU A 105 1.95 9.66 -5.87
N ARG A 106 2.15 10.40 -4.78
CA ARG A 106 1.16 10.54 -3.72
C ARG A 106 0.18 11.64 -4.11
N ASN A 107 -1.09 11.39 -3.85
CA ASN A 107 -2.11 12.42 -3.85
C ASN A 107 -3.00 12.24 -2.63
N PHE A 108 -3.86 13.22 -2.37
CA PHE A 108 -4.76 13.18 -1.21
C PHE A 108 -5.64 11.94 -1.24
N ARG A 109 -6.24 11.62 -2.39
CA ARG A 109 -7.19 10.51 -2.54
C ARG A 109 -6.53 9.16 -2.21
N SER A 110 -5.40 8.85 -2.84
CA SER A 110 -4.71 7.58 -2.62
C SER A 110 -4.15 7.46 -1.20
N THR A 111 -3.61 8.55 -0.67
CA THR A 111 -3.08 8.55 0.70
C THR A 111 -4.21 8.35 1.71
N TYR A 112 -5.30 9.10 1.58
CA TYR A 112 -6.46 8.98 2.46
C TYR A 112 -7.08 7.57 2.46
N TYR A 113 -7.23 6.94 1.29
CA TYR A 113 -7.76 5.57 1.24
C TYR A 113 -6.80 4.54 1.82
N HIS A 114 -5.49 4.71 1.66
CA HIS A 114 -4.52 3.89 2.37
C HIS A 114 -4.68 4.03 3.90
N GLU A 115 -4.76 5.27 4.41
CA GLU A 115 -4.95 5.52 5.84
C GLU A 115 -6.28 4.95 6.38
N ILE A 116 -7.39 5.12 5.65
CA ILE A 116 -8.66 4.47 6.02
C ILE A 116 -8.52 2.94 5.96
N GLY A 117 -7.71 2.41 5.05
CA GLY A 117 -7.42 0.98 4.98
C GLY A 117 -6.98 0.41 6.32
N HIS A 118 -6.06 1.09 7.03
CA HIS A 118 -5.66 0.69 8.38
C HIS A 118 -6.85 0.65 9.35
N VAL A 119 -7.76 1.62 9.27
CA VAL A 119 -8.97 1.68 10.11
C VAL A 119 -9.94 0.55 9.77
N ALA A 120 -10.19 0.32 8.48
CA ALA A 120 -11.14 -0.66 7.98
C ALA A 120 -10.68 -2.11 8.24
N THR A 121 -9.37 -2.35 8.32
CA THR A 121 -8.81 -3.69 8.44
C THR A 121 -8.11 -3.96 9.77
N ARG A 122 -8.18 -3.06 10.76
CA ARG A 122 -7.51 -3.19 12.08
C ARG A 122 -7.81 -4.48 12.85
N HIS A 123 -8.96 -5.08 12.64
CA HIS A 123 -9.41 -6.33 13.29
C HIS A 123 -9.66 -7.45 12.29
N SER A 124 -9.06 -7.31 11.12
CA SER A 124 -9.18 -8.28 10.04
C SER A 124 -8.60 -9.64 10.45
N PRO A 125 -9.28 -10.76 10.14
CA PRO A 125 -8.71 -12.09 10.33
C PRO A 125 -7.51 -12.35 9.41
N TRP A 126 -7.38 -11.61 8.30
CA TRP A 126 -6.26 -11.75 7.34
C TRP A 126 -4.93 -11.22 7.90
N LEU A 127 -4.92 -10.46 8.99
CA LEU A 127 -3.68 -9.96 9.63
C LEU A 127 -2.75 -11.10 10.05
N GLU A 128 -3.30 -12.14 10.67
CA GLU A 128 -2.51 -13.30 11.08
C GLU A 128 -2.13 -14.18 9.89
N GLN A 129 -2.99 -14.30 8.88
CA GLN A 129 -2.67 -15.03 7.64
C GLN A 129 -1.48 -14.41 6.90
N LEU A 130 -1.42 -13.08 6.85
CA LEU A 130 -0.36 -12.33 6.18
C LEU A 130 0.92 -12.19 7.03
N ARG A 131 0.93 -12.66 8.27
CA ARG A 131 2.10 -12.54 9.14
C ARG A 131 3.23 -13.42 8.61
N GLN A 132 4.37 -12.80 8.32
CA GLN A 132 5.54 -13.47 7.78
C GLN A 132 6.67 -13.53 8.82
N PRO A 133 7.20 -14.73 9.13
CA PRO A 133 8.35 -14.85 10.03
C PRO A 133 9.55 -14.05 9.52
N LEU A 134 10.25 -13.35 10.43
CA LEU A 134 11.44 -12.55 10.11
C LEU A 134 11.18 -11.35 9.18
N TRP A 135 9.92 -10.96 9.00
CA TRP A 135 9.49 -9.76 8.30
C TRP A 135 9.00 -8.68 9.29
N PRO A 136 8.99 -7.38 8.93
CA PRO A 136 8.44 -6.35 9.81
C PRO A 136 7.01 -6.68 10.27
N HIS A 137 6.77 -6.48 11.57
CA HIS A 137 5.52 -6.87 12.23
C HIS A 137 4.28 -6.23 11.59
N HIS A 138 4.40 -4.96 11.20
CA HIS A 138 3.32 -4.14 10.63
C HIS A 138 3.08 -4.35 9.14
N TRP A 139 3.87 -5.19 8.46
CA TRP A 139 3.72 -5.38 7.00
C TRP A 139 2.34 -5.93 6.59
N ALA A 140 1.72 -6.78 7.41
CA ALA A 140 0.38 -7.28 7.15
C ALA A 140 -0.66 -6.15 7.14
N GLU A 141 -0.51 -5.15 8.01
CA GLU A 141 -1.38 -3.98 8.10
C GLU A 141 -1.22 -3.11 6.84
N GLU A 142 0.03 -2.94 6.37
CA GLU A 142 0.33 -2.22 5.13
C GLU A 142 -0.25 -2.91 3.89
N VAL A 143 -0.14 -4.24 3.80
CA VAL A 143 -0.74 -5.01 2.70
C VAL A 143 -2.25 -4.81 2.68
N LEU A 144 -2.92 -4.94 3.82
CA LEU A 144 -4.37 -4.77 3.88
C LEU A 144 -4.80 -3.33 3.58
N ALA A 145 -4.02 -2.34 4.01
CA ALA A 145 -4.28 -0.94 3.68
C ALA A 145 -4.14 -0.64 2.18
N ASP A 146 -3.12 -1.19 1.51
CA ASP A 146 -2.97 -1.08 0.05
C ASP A 146 -4.04 -1.85 -0.72
N LEU A 147 -4.51 -3.00 -0.21
CA LEU A 147 -5.63 -3.73 -0.80
C LEU A 147 -6.96 -2.99 -0.64
N TYR A 148 -7.20 -2.36 0.51
CA TYR A 148 -8.35 -1.48 0.72
C TYR A 148 -8.32 -0.29 -0.24
N LEU A 149 -7.15 0.33 -0.41
CA LEU A 149 -6.92 1.39 -1.40
C LEU A 149 -7.30 0.92 -2.81
N PHE A 150 -6.82 -0.24 -3.25
CA PHE A 150 -7.15 -0.81 -4.57
C PHE A 150 -8.66 -1.03 -4.71
N TRP A 151 -9.27 -1.67 -3.70
CA TRP A 151 -10.71 -1.91 -3.65
C TRP A 151 -11.52 -0.62 -3.80
N HIS A 152 -11.16 0.42 -3.06
CA HIS A 152 -11.89 1.69 -3.09
C HIS A 152 -11.68 2.43 -4.43
N LEU A 153 -10.45 2.49 -4.94
CA LEU A 153 -10.16 3.19 -6.21
C LEU A 153 -10.87 2.53 -7.40
N LEU A 154 -10.88 1.20 -7.48
CA LEU A 154 -11.54 0.48 -8.58
C LEU A 154 -13.05 0.74 -8.60
N ARG A 155 -13.69 0.83 -7.42
CA ARG A 155 -15.12 1.16 -7.32
C ARG A 155 -15.44 2.60 -7.73
N GLU A 156 -14.44 3.47 -7.76
CA GLU A 156 -14.55 4.82 -8.31
C GLU A 156 -14.20 4.89 -9.80
N GLY A 157 -13.87 3.76 -10.43
CA GLY A 157 -13.47 3.70 -11.83
C GLY A 157 -12.02 4.09 -12.10
N ALA A 158 -11.12 3.89 -11.13
CA ALA A 158 -9.69 4.08 -11.35
C ALA A 158 -9.16 3.08 -12.39
N GLU A 159 -8.29 3.57 -13.26
CA GLU A 159 -7.61 2.76 -14.28
C GLU A 159 -6.35 2.08 -13.72
N ALA A 160 -5.83 1.08 -14.44
CA ALA A 160 -4.65 0.32 -14.01
C ALA A 160 -3.43 1.19 -13.68
N GLU A 161 -3.23 2.30 -14.42
CA GLU A 161 -2.12 3.23 -14.21
C GLU A 161 -2.14 3.83 -12.79
N GLU A 162 -3.32 4.14 -12.26
CA GLU A 162 -3.45 4.70 -10.92
C GLU A 162 -3.04 3.70 -9.83
N LEU A 163 -3.35 2.42 -10.01
CA LEU A 163 -2.94 1.36 -9.08
C LEU A 163 -1.43 1.10 -9.19
N TRP A 164 -0.88 1.18 -10.40
CA TRP A 164 0.57 1.10 -10.62
C TRP A 164 1.34 2.24 -9.92
N MET A 165 0.76 3.44 -9.78
CA MET A 165 1.39 4.53 -9.02
C MET A 165 1.68 4.12 -7.56
N GLN A 166 0.80 3.34 -6.94
CA GLN A 166 1.04 2.83 -5.59
C GLN A 166 2.18 1.81 -5.56
N VAL A 167 2.21 0.90 -6.53
CA VAL A 167 3.31 -0.07 -6.66
C VAL A 167 4.65 0.63 -6.86
N HIS A 168 4.69 1.66 -7.71
CA HIS A 168 5.87 2.50 -7.90
C HIS A 168 6.28 3.20 -6.60
N LEU A 169 5.33 3.75 -5.85
CA LEU A 169 5.60 4.38 -4.57
C LEU A 169 6.27 3.41 -3.59
N ARG A 170 5.72 2.19 -3.45
CA ARG A 170 6.30 1.17 -2.55
C ARG A 170 7.70 0.73 -2.99
N ASN A 171 7.92 0.56 -4.29
CA ASN A 171 9.23 0.24 -4.84
C ASN A 171 10.24 1.39 -4.66
N ILE A 172 9.84 2.65 -4.83
CA ILE A 172 10.72 3.80 -4.59
C ILE A 172 11.13 3.86 -3.12
N SER A 173 10.20 3.69 -2.18
CA SER A 173 10.52 3.65 -0.75
C SER A 173 11.50 2.50 -0.39
N LEU A 174 11.44 1.40 -1.12
CA LEU A 174 12.40 0.30 -1.01
C LEU A 174 13.79 0.66 -1.57
N ILE A 175 13.88 1.38 -2.69
CA ILE A 175 15.14 1.69 -3.40
C ILE A 175 15.97 2.77 -2.67
N GLN A 176 15.37 3.52 -1.75
CA GLN A 176 16.02 4.61 -1.03
C GLN A 176 17.14 4.16 -0.07
N ALA A 177 17.97 5.13 0.34
CA ALA A 177 19.08 4.95 1.28
C ALA A 177 18.71 4.25 2.59
N ARG A 178 17.46 4.41 3.03
CA ARG A 178 16.87 3.69 4.16
C ARG A 178 15.65 2.92 3.63
N PRO A 179 15.86 1.68 3.16
CA PRO A 179 14.77 0.89 2.57
C PRO A 179 13.63 0.68 3.56
N ASP A 180 12.42 1.02 3.14
CA ASP A 180 11.20 0.81 3.91
C ASP A 180 10.58 -0.57 3.63
N TRP A 181 11.08 -1.57 4.34
CA TRP A 181 10.60 -2.95 4.21
C TRP A 181 9.18 -3.16 4.74
N THR A 182 8.73 -2.31 5.66
CA THR A 182 7.39 -2.42 6.27
C THR A 182 6.32 -2.10 5.24
N HIS A 183 6.54 -1.06 4.42
CA HIS A 183 5.58 -0.63 3.41
C HIS A 183 5.78 -1.31 2.04
N TRP A 184 6.75 -2.20 1.89
CA TRP A 184 6.98 -2.86 0.60
C TRP A 184 5.98 -4.01 0.36
N THR A 185 4.77 -3.64 -0.04
CA THR A 185 3.63 -4.55 -0.32
C THR A 185 3.59 -5.06 -1.77
N THR A 186 4.53 -4.61 -2.61
CA THR A 186 4.63 -4.94 -4.04
C THR A 186 4.53 -6.44 -4.36
N PRO A 187 5.13 -7.37 -3.58
CA PRO A 187 4.96 -8.80 -3.83
C PRO A 187 3.50 -9.24 -3.84
N VAL A 188 2.61 -8.57 -3.09
CA VAL A 188 1.18 -8.88 -3.06
C VAL A 188 0.41 -8.09 -4.13
N THR A 189 0.72 -6.80 -4.29
CA THR A 189 -0.10 -5.90 -5.14
C THR A 189 0.23 -5.98 -6.63
N ALA A 190 1.49 -6.12 -7.02
CA ALA A 190 1.88 -6.20 -8.43
C ALA A 190 1.29 -7.42 -9.18
N PRO A 191 1.26 -8.65 -8.62
CA PRO A 191 0.57 -9.78 -9.24
C PRO A 191 -0.87 -9.49 -9.63
N LEU A 192 -1.61 -8.76 -8.78
CA LEU A 192 -3.03 -8.48 -9.00
C LEU A 192 -3.26 -7.63 -10.25
N LEU A 193 -2.31 -6.77 -10.60
CA LEU A 193 -2.39 -5.89 -11.77
C LEU A 193 -2.15 -6.63 -13.09
N CYS A 194 -1.69 -7.87 -13.05
CA CYS A 194 -1.49 -8.69 -14.24
C CYS A 194 -2.79 -9.19 -14.87
N ASP A 195 -3.87 -9.23 -14.09
CA ASP A 195 -5.23 -9.47 -14.58
C ASP A 195 -6.15 -8.36 -14.07
N PHE A 196 -5.89 -7.15 -14.56
CA PHE A 196 -6.60 -5.94 -14.12
C PHE A 196 -8.13 -6.07 -14.28
N LYS A 197 -8.61 -6.70 -15.35
CA LYS A 197 -10.05 -6.88 -15.57
C LYS A 197 -10.69 -7.82 -14.56
N ARG A 198 -10.00 -8.89 -14.16
CA ARG A 198 -10.44 -9.70 -13.04
C ARG A 198 -10.42 -8.92 -11.73
N LEU A 199 -9.37 -8.14 -11.47
CA LEU A 199 -9.28 -7.34 -10.25
C LEU A 199 -10.42 -6.32 -10.14
N GLU A 200 -10.72 -5.62 -11.24
CA GLU A 200 -11.86 -4.70 -11.38
C GLU A 200 -13.19 -5.40 -11.04
N PHE A 201 -13.45 -6.57 -11.66
CA PHE A 201 -14.63 -7.39 -11.36
C PHE A 201 -14.71 -7.84 -9.90
N LEU A 202 -13.57 -8.19 -9.28
CA LEU A 202 -13.54 -8.58 -7.87
C LEU A 202 -13.86 -7.40 -6.94
N ALA A 203 -13.47 -6.18 -7.29
CA ALA A 203 -13.70 -4.98 -6.48
C ALA A 203 -15.18 -4.56 -6.39
N GLU A 204 -16.03 -5.04 -7.30
CA GLU A 204 -17.49 -4.85 -7.20
C GLU A 204 -18.09 -5.50 -5.95
N ARG A 205 -17.41 -6.50 -5.38
CA ARG A 205 -17.83 -7.20 -4.17
C ARG A 205 -17.62 -6.33 -2.92
N PRO A 206 -18.31 -6.64 -1.81
CA PRO A 206 -17.96 -6.07 -0.49
C PRO A 206 -16.49 -6.38 -0.12
N LEU A 207 -15.91 -5.57 0.76
CA LEU A 207 -14.48 -5.62 1.10
C LEU A 207 -14.01 -7.02 1.52
N GLU A 208 -14.73 -7.71 2.42
CA GLU A 208 -14.33 -9.03 2.91
C GLU A 208 -14.26 -10.09 1.78
N PRO A 209 -15.31 -10.31 0.97
CA PRO A 209 -15.23 -11.18 -0.22
C PRO A 209 -14.19 -10.76 -1.27
N PHE A 210 -13.86 -9.47 -1.35
CA PHE A 210 -12.76 -8.99 -2.19
C PHE A 210 -11.41 -9.46 -1.64
N LEU A 211 -11.16 -9.22 -0.34
CA LEU A 211 -9.94 -9.63 0.35
C LEU A 211 -9.74 -11.15 0.28
N ASP A 212 -10.79 -11.93 0.54
CA ASP A 212 -10.76 -13.39 0.36
C ASP A 212 -10.33 -13.78 -1.06
N ALA A 213 -10.91 -13.15 -2.08
CA ALA A 213 -10.63 -13.49 -3.46
C ALA A 213 -9.18 -13.16 -3.85
N VAL A 214 -8.67 -11.98 -3.48
CA VAL A 214 -7.32 -11.55 -3.87
C VAL A 214 -6.21 -12.20 -3.03
N LEU A 215 -6.52 -12.60 -1.79
CA LEU A 215 -5.57 -13.29 -0.90
C LEU A 215 -5.62 -14.82 -1.04
N SER A 216 -6.69 -15.41 -1.56
CA SER A 216 -6.79 -16.88 -1.75
C SER A 216 -5.70 -17.49 -2.64
N GLY A 217 -5.05 -16.66 -3.48
CA GLY A 217 -3.94 -17.05 -4.33
C GLY A 217 -2.59 -16.47 -3.90
N SER A 218 -2.46 -15.94 -2.67
CA SER A 218 -1.21 -15.35 -2.20
C SER A 218 -0.10 -16.41 -2.21
N GLN A 219 0.92 -16.21 -3.03
CA GLN A 219 2.09 -17.09 -3.06
C GLN A 219 2.91 -16.90 -1.78
N ASP A 220 3.56 -17.97 -1.34
CA ASP A 220 4.61 -17.91 -0.31
C ASP A 220 5.83 -17.17 -0.88
N TRP A 221 5.80 -15.85 -0.80
CA TRP A 221 6.88 -15.02 -1.29
C TRP A 221 8.13 -15.25 -0.45
N PRO A 222 9.33 -15.42 -1.05
CA PRO A 222 10.58 -15.58 -0.33
C PRO A 222 11.07 -14.21 0.18
N LEU A 223 10.26 -13.50 0.97
CA LEU A 223 10.48 -12.11 1.38
C LEU A 223 11.85 -11.93 2.05
N SER A 224 12.27 -12.86 2.92
CA SER A 224 13.60 -12.82 3.54
C SER A 224 14.75 -12.85 2.52
N ALA A 225 14.59 -13.55 1.39
CA ALA A 225 15.54 -13.54 0.28
C ALA A 225 15.50 -12.20 -0.47
N TYR A 226 14.31 -11.66 -0.72
CA TYR A 226 14.14 -10.34 -1.33
C TYR A 226 14.78 -9.24 -0.48
N ARG A 227 14.64 -9.29 0.84
CA ARG A 227 15.31 -8.35 1.74
C ARG A 227 16.81 -8.39 1.64
N ARG A 228 17.40 -9.59 1.58
CA ARG A 228 18.85 -9.74 1.34
C ARG A 228 19.27 -9.17 -0.02
N LEU A 229 18.47 -9.37 -1.07
CA LEU A 229 18.74 -8.80 -2.40
C LEU A 229 18.69 -7.28 -2.38
N GLY A 230 17.61 -6.67 -1.90
CA GLY A 230 17.50 -5.22 -1.89
C GLY A 230 18.46 -4.55 -0.93
N GLN A 231 18.78 -5.15 0.23
CA GLN A 231 19.86 -4.67 1.08
C GLN A 231 21.19 -4.64 0.34
N ARG A 232 21.53 -5.65 -0.46
CA ARG A 232 22.74 -5.60 -1.29
C ARG A 232 22.65 -4.54 -2.38
N GLN A 233 21.53 -4.47 -3.08
CA GLN A 233 21.36 -3.68 -4.30
C GLN A 233 21.24 -2.17 -4.01
N PHE A 234 20.65 -1.83 -2.86
CA PHE A 234 20.31 -0.46 -2.49
C PHE A 234 21.03 0.03 -1.23
N ALA A 235 21.80 -0.79 -0.53
CA ALA A 235 22.65 -0.27 0.54
C ALA A 235 23.68 0.69 -0.04
N LEU A 236 23.81 1.86 0.60
CA LEU A 236 24.84 2.85 0.30
C LEU A 236 26.26 2.40 0.70
N THR A 237 26.41 1.20 1.26
CA THR A 237 27.69 0.63 1.69
C THR A 237 28.13 -0.50 0.77
N PRO A 238 29.43 -0.63 0.44
CA PRO A 238 29.95 -1.76 -0.32
C PRO A 238 29.52 -3.09 0.32
N PRO A 239 29.00 -4.06 -0.43
CA PRO A 239 28.50 -5.30 0.15
C PRO A 239 29.64 -6.03 0.87
N SER A 240 29.52 -6.20 2.19
CA SER A 240 30.50 -6.90 3.04
C SER A 240 30.42 -8.43 2.93
N VAL A 241 29.40 -8.96 2.24
CA VAL A 241 29.12 -10.38 2.12
C VAL A 241 29.21 -10.78 0.65
N ALA A 242 30.01 -11.81 0.35
CA ALA A 242 29.97 -12.49 -0.95
C ALA A 242 28.52 -12.88 -1.28
N GLN A 243 28.11 -12.73 -2.54
CA GLN A 243 26.75 -12.99 -3.04
C GLN A 243 26.03 -14.09 -2.24
N PRO A 244 24.97 -13.80 -1.46
CA PRO A 244 24.16 -14.88 -0.93
C PRO A 244 23.65 -15.68 -2.14
N TYR A 245 23.95 -16.97 -2.20
CA TYR A 245 23.52 -17.84 -3.28
C TYR A 245 22.00 -17.92 -3.25
N LEU A 246 21.34 -17.04 -4.00
CA LEU A 246 19.91 -17.06 -4.20
C LEU A 246 19.62 -17.76 -5.53
N ALA A 247 18.69 -18.71 -5.46
CA ALA A 247 18.26 -19.46 -6.62
C ALA A 247 17.80 -18.50 -7.74
N GLN A 248 18.08 -18.90 -8.98
CA GLN A 248 17.75 -18.11 -10.16
C GLN A 248 16.27 -17.66 -10.22
N PRO A 249 15.27 -18.48 -9.85
CA PRO A 249 13.87 -18.06 -9.84
C PRO A 249 13.60 -16.86 -8.93
N HIS A 250 14.15 -16.83 -7.71
CA HIS A 250 13.95 -15.71 -6.79
C HIS A 250 14.58 -14.41 -7.29
N ARG A 251 15.72 -14.50 -8.00
CA ARG A 251 16.34 -13.33 -8.63
C ARG A 251 15.49 -12.81 -9.80
N ALA A 252 14.89 -13.72 -10.58
CA ALA A 252 13.99 -13.36 -11.66
C ALA A 252 12.73 -12.68 -11.13
N HIS A 253 12.09 -13.25 -10.11
CA HIS A 253 10.93 -12.67 -9.43
C HIS A 253 11.24 -11.27 -8.87
N TRP A 254 12.34 -11.14 -8.13
CA TRP A 254 12.79 -9.86 -7.60
C TRP A 254 12.98 -8.79 -8.70
N ALA A 255 13.68 -9.15 -9.77
CA ALA A 255 13.89 -8.24 -10.90
C ALA A 255 12.57 -7.83 -11.54
N ALA A 256 11.64 -8.78 -11.71
CA ALA A 256 10.33 -8.56 -12.32
C ALA A 256 9.42 -7.65 -11.47
N LEU A 257 9.43 -7.79 -10.15
CA LEU A 257 8.66 -6.91 -9.23
C LEU A 257 9.11 -5.44 -9.29
N LEU A 258 10.38 -5.19 -9.60
CA LEU A 258 10.95 -3.84 -9.71
C LEU A 258 10.89 -3.29 -11.15
N GLN A 259 10.79 -4.16 -12.15
CA GLN A 259 10.89 -3.81 -13.57
C GLN A 259 9.94 -2.66 -13.98
N PRO A 260 8.64 -2.67 -13.65
CA PRO A 260 7.74 -1.59 -14.06
C PRO A 260 8.18 -0.23 -13.49
N THR A 261 8.73 -0.22 -12.27
CA THR A 261 9.18 1.01 -11.62
C THR A 261 10.48 1.52 -12.23
N PHE A 262 11.41 0.61 -12.57
CA PHE A 262 12.62 0.97 -13.30
C PHE A 262 12.32 1.52 -14.70
N GLN A 263 11.35 0.96 -15.41
CA GLN A 263 10.88 1.48 -16.70
C GLN A 263 10.26 2.88 -16.55
N TRP A 264 9.38 3.08 -15.57
CA TRP A 264 8.81 4.40 -15.25
C TRP A 264 9.91 5.43 -14.86
N MET A 265 10.97 4.98 -14.20
CA MET A 265 12.17 5.79 -13.90
C MET A 265 13.11 5.98 -15.10
N GLY A 266 12.82 5.40 -16.27
CA GLY A 266 13.65 5.53 -17.47
C GLY A 266 15.03 4.87 -17.32
N VAL A 267 15.13 3.84 -16.48
CA VAL A 267 16.37 3.09 -16.25
C VAL A 267 16.64 2.16 -17.43
N ASP A 268 17.89 2.15 -17.91
CA ASP A 268 18.39 1.13 -18.85
C ASP A 268 18.46 -0.22 -18.13
N LEU A 269 17.42 -1.04 -18.30
CA LEU A 269 17.27 -2.33 -17.62
C LEU A 269 18.38 -3.32 -17.96
N GLU A 270 18.81 -3.38 -19.22
CA GLU A 270 19.82 -4.34 -19.66
C GLU A 270 21.15 -4.04 -18.96
N ARG A 271 21.57 -2.77 -19.01
CA ARG A 271 22.77 -2.31 -18.31
C ARG A 271 22.64 -2.50 -16.80
N TYR A 272 21.51 -2.12 -16.21
CA TYR A 272 21.31 -2.17 -14.77
C TYR A 272 21.31 -3.61 -14.25
N TYR A 273 20.55 -4.51 -14.86
CA TYR A 273 20.49 -5.92 -14.47
C TYR A 273 21.84 -6.63 -14.70
N GLY A 274 22.55 -6.31 -15.79
CA GLY A 274 23.90 -6.81 -16.02
C GLY A 274 24.87 -6.46 -14.89
N GLN A 275 24.84 -5.21 -14.41
CA GLN A 275 25.67 -4.76 -13.28
C GLN A 275 25.27 -5.41 -11.95
N GLN A 276 23.97 -5.68 -11.76
CA GLN A 276 23.48 -6.28 -10.51
C GLN A 276 23.55 -7.82 -10.51
N HIS A 277 23.93 -8.43 -11.63
CA HIS A 277 23.86 -9.88 -11.88
C HIS A 277 22.45 -10.44 -11.71
N LEU A 278 21.45 -9.67 -12.13
CA LEU A 278 20.06 -10.10 -12.21
C LEU A 278 19.80 -10.68 -13.61
N PRO A 279 18.96 -11.72 -13.73
CA PRO A 279 18.49 -12.12 -15.05
C PRO A 279 17.71 -10.97 -15.68
N VAL A 280 17.76 -10.85 -17.00
CA VAL A 280 16.83 -9.97 -17.72
C VAL A 280 15.43 -10.47 -17.41
N ALA A 281 14.68 -9.69 -16.63
CA ALA A 281 13.34 -10.09 -16.23
C ALA A 281 12.45 -10.15 -17.47
N ALA A 282 11.79 -11.29 -17.67
CA ALA A 282 10.54 -11.28 -18.41
C ALA A 282 9.55 -10.39 -17.65
N SER A 283 8.49 -9.90 -18.32
CA SER A 283 7.50 -9.03 -17.68
C SER A 283 7.05 -9.59 -16.32
N VAL A 284 6.72 -8.70 -15.37
CA VAL A 284 6.19 -9.10 -14.05
C VAL A 284 5.09 -10.16 -14.16
N CYS A 285 4.21 -10.03 -15.16
CA CYS A 285 3.12 -10.96 -15.39
C CYS A 285 3.50 -12.30 -16.01
N SER A 286 4.58 -12.38 -16.80
CA SER A 286 5.09 -13.69 -17.25
C SER A 286 5.76 -14.45 -16.12
N VAL A 287 6.52 -13.74 -15.27
CA VAL A 287 7.32 -14.37 -14.20
C VAL A 287 6.47 -14.86 -13.03
N ILE A 288 5.35 -14.18 -12.76
CA ILE A 288 4.42 -14.54 -11.68
C ILE A 288 3.50 -15.72 -12.06
N ASN A 289 3.25 -15.92 -13.36
CA ASN A 289 2.37 -16.97 -13.88
C ASN A 289 3.11 -18.29 -14.21
N GLU A 290 4.43 -18.33 -14.05
CA GLU A 290 5.29 -19.53 -14.17
C GLU A 290 5.48 -20.22 -12.81
#